data_AF-A0A5K1V1G9-F1
#
_entry.id   AF-A0A5K1V1G9-F1
#
_cell.length_a   1.000
_cell.length_b   1.000
_cell.length_c   1.000
_cell.angle_alpha   90.00
_cell.angle_beta   90.00
_cell.angle_gamma   90.00
#
_symmetry.space_group_name_H-M   'P 1'
#
loop_
_entity.id
_entity.type
_entity.pdbx_description
1 polymer ?
#
loop_
_entity_poly.entity_id
_entity_poly.type
_entity_poly.pdbx_seq_one_letter_code
_entity_poly.pdbx_strand_id
1 'polypeptide(L)'
;MIVRKRSINGTPVEKGRMNEKKLQNITIKNYEINSNGKKKYFFDYYGCIYPFNMPISLYKYPPIFGYCSLSDFQEIGAKRLALLQFLDTCTISGEEEKDTYNNLKGKMDKDALTNNYNDNKNKQIRQKIFEYKFGIQSMKNYSKEEMENIIMTDLLSHYILRIAFAKDKEKQQWFLKQELKLFIFRLNELKNINVLNSHNLGESERGLIHLLNRENLNYEFLSKPMISSFGVKDEAWEKYTSFIPNRDTIEKVFKIPFFPDAYFLVKDHKVCVDKAIAYVPDIYLDVILVTQFKITIKESFKYLDQNEKLLLNVQNDSRISSFLTALPKAYVAKDYRQNYEHTQETRLMPQNLYNVYKQSFPPCMRRIFVNFLKEKHLKHWARQQLWLFLKGAGMTLEENIHSNRSIWLQADKFDKEHRYTIRYMYGKEGKKTDFSPYNCSSIINNFPIPSSGDTHGCPFKNFDEAHLKSLLFFFGLTDGQIKNIMPFKMNNEYQMACVKFFMETHPGSSADGVGNHPNSYYIESRKYYKSKATNGTSEAGAQKASAS
;
A
#
# COMPACT_ATOMS: atom_id res chain seq x y z
N MET A 1 18.73 -27.54 30.37
CA MET A 1 20.17 -27.84 30.51
C MET A 1 20.80 -27.81 29.12
N ILE A 2 21.72 -26.87 28.86
CA ILE A 2 22.92 -26.93 28.01
C ILE A 2 23.47 -25.49 27.91
N VAL A 3 24.32 -25.21 28.90
CA VAL A 3 25.57 -24.42 28.96
C VAL A 3 25.81 -23.28 27.96
N ARG A 4 25.79 -22.06 28.50
CA ARG A 4 26.51 -20.88 27.98
C ARG A 4 28.03 -21.06 28.17
N LYS A 5 28.84 -20.84 27.12
CA LYS A 5 30.28 -20.54 27.28
C LYS A 5 30.53 -19.06 26.99
N ARG A 6 30.92 -18.33 28.04
CA ARG A 6 31.66 -17.07 27.95
C ARG A 6 33.09 -17.37 27.48
N SER A 7 33.65 -16.50 26.65
CA SER A 7 35.10 -16.28 26.60
C SER A 7 35.36 -14.79 26.84
N ILE A 8 36.37 -14.51 27.64
CA ILE A 8 36.77 -13.24 28.22
C ILE A 8 38.17 -12.89 27.67
N ASN A 9 38.34 -11.62 27.28
CA ASN A 9 39.57 -10.83 27.06
C ASN A 9 40.43 -11.04 25.79
N GLY A 10 40.73 -9.90 25.12
CA GLY A 10 41.94 -9.71 24.29
C GLY A 10 41.81 -8.84 23.04
N THR A 11 41.74 -7.50 23.21
CA THR A 11 42.17 -6.39 22.31
C THR A 11 41.73 -6.32 20.82
N PRO A 12 41.31 -5.13 20.31
CA PRO A 12 40.93 -4.94 18.91
C PRO A 12 42.18 -4.74 18.03
N VAL A 13 42.34 -5.58 17.01
CA VAL A 13 43.33 -5.34 15.94
C VAL A 13 42.65 -4.54 14.84
N GLU A 14 43.08 -3.30 14.68
CA GLU A 14 42.68 -2.40 13.61
C GLU A 14 43.57 -2.60 12.36
N LYS A 15 42.89 -2.66 11.20
CA LYS A 15 43.32 -2.29 9.82
C LYS A 15 43.46 -3.41 8.80
N GLY A 16 42.42 -3.51 7.97
CA GLY A 16 42.52 -3.71 6.54
C GLY A 16 41.48 -2.82 5.86
N ARG A 17 41.90 -1.67 5.30
CA ARG A 17 41.04 -0.79 4.49
C ARG A 17 40.60 -1.55 3.25
N MET A 18 39.34 -2.00 3.21
CA MET A 18 38.65 -2.37 1.98
C MET A 18 37.60 -1.31 1.67
N ASN A 19 37.56 -0.90 0.41
CA ASN A 19 36.69 0.14 -0.14
C ASN A 19 35.23 -0.06 0.26
N GLU A 20 34.76 0.68 1.28
CA GLU A 20 33.34 0.85 1.59
C GLU A 20 32.69 1.73 0.52
N LYS A 21 32.34 1.14 -0.63
CA LYS A 21 31.15 1.60 -1.33
C LYS A 21 29.97 1.28 -0.42
N LYS A 22 29.23 2.30 0.00
CA LYS A 22 27.97 2.24 0.76
C LYS A 22 27.08 1.06 0.34
N LEU A 23 27.30 -0.11 0.91
CA LEU A 23 26.38 -1.23 0.87
C LEU A 23 25.43 -1.07 2.06
N GLN A 24 24.15 -1.17 1.75
CA GLN A 24 23.02 -0.77 2.57
C GLN A 24 22.97 -1.50 3.92
N ASN A 25 22.47 -0.82 4.96
CA ASN A 25 22.49 -1.21 6.39
C ASN A 25 21.64 -2.44 6.78
N ILE A 26 21.32 -3.33 5.85
CA ILE A 26 20.51 -4.54 6.08
C ILE A 26 21.41 -5.74 5.88
N THR A 27 21.96 -6.27 6.97
CA THR A 27 22.78 -7.49 6.92
C THR A 27 21.90 -8.67 7.26
N ILE A 28 21.04 -9.08 6.33
CA ILE A 28 20.26 -10.32 6.49
C ILE A 28 21.01 -11.46 5.81
N LYS A 29 21.57 -12.37 6.61
CA LYS A 29 22.26 -13.56 6.10
C LYS A 29 21.27 -14.71 6.06
N ASN A 30 21.17 -15.43 4.94
CA ASN A 30 20.32 -16.62 4.86
C ASN A 30 21.07 -17.94 5.02
N TYR A 31 22.19 -17.92 5.72
CA TYR A 31 23.04 -19.08 5.86
C TYR A 31 23.66 -19.15 7.24
N GLU A 32 23.78 -20.36 7.74
CA GLU A 32 24.66 -20.68 8.84
C GLU A 32 26.05 -21.02 8.28
N ILE A 33 27.09 -20.67 9.04
CA ILE A 33 28.44 -21.12 8.76
C ILE A 33 28.66 -22.35 9.62
N ASN A 34 28.75 -23.52 8.99
CA ASN A 34 29.02 -24.76 9.69
C ASN A 34 30.42 -24.71 10.30
N SER A 35 30.73 -25.61 11.23
CA SER A 35 32.06 -25.76 11.88
C SER A 35 33.24 -25.87 10.91
N ASN A 36 32.98 -26.23 9.65
CA ASN A 36 33.97 -26.33 8.56
C ASN A 36 34.04 -25.08 7.66
N GLY A 37 33.44 -23.95 8.06
CA GLY A 37 33.45 -22.69 7.28
C GLY A 37 32.52 -22.67 6.06
N LYS A 38 31.80 -23.76 5.76
CA LYS A 38 30.85 -23.84 4.64
C LYS A 38 29.52 -23.17 4.99
N LYS A 39 29.02 -22.34 4.07
CA LYS A 39 27.68 -21.73 4.16
C LYS A 39 26.61 -22.77 3.85
N LYS A 40 25.71 -23.02 4.79
CA LYS A 40 24.48 -23.81 4.56
C LYS A 40 23.31 -22.85 4.50
N TYR A 41 22.72 -22.72 3.33
CA TYR A 41 21.58 -21.82 3.10
C TYR A 41 20.28 -22.46 3.58
N PHE A 42 19.44 -21.69 4.25
CA PHE A 42 18.16 -22.17 4.77
C PHE A 42 17.03 -22.11 3.75
N PHE A 43 17.15 -21.23 2.76
CA PHE A 43 16.15 -21.00 1.72
C PHE A 43 16.81 -20.37 0.48
N ASP A 44 16.30 -20.64 -0.73
CA ASP A 44 16.82 -19.99 -1.92
C ASP A 44 16.11 -18.65 -2.16
N TYR A 45 16.61 -17.59 -1.50
CA TYR A 45 16.06 -16.25 -1.73
C TYR A 45 16.31 -15.79 -3.16
N TYR A 46 17.45 -16.12 -3.77
CA TYR A 46 17.76 -15.66 -5.13
C TYR A 46 16.75 -16.21 -6.16
N GLY A 47 16.32 -17.47 -6.01
CA GLY A 47 15.21 -18.06 -6.77
C GLY A 47 13.84 -17.40 -6.53
N CYS A 48 13.72 -16.48 -5.57
CA CYS A 48 12.50 -15.69 -5.39
C CYS A 48 12.36 -14.54 -6.38
N ILE A 49 13.48 -14.04 -6.90
CA ILE A 49 13.48 -13.01 -7.94
C ILE A 49 13.88 -13.62 -9.27
N TYR A 50 14.94 -14.40 -9.38
CA TYR A 50 15.42 -14.90 -10.66
C TYR A 50 14.53 -16.02 -11.24
N PRO A 51 14.29 -16.07 -12.58
CA PRO A 51 14.69 -15.11 -13.63
C PRO A 51 13.74 -13.90 -13.80
N PHE A 52 12.87 -13.65 -12.84
CA PHE A 52 11.88 -12.58 -12.81
C PHE A 52 12.47 -11.27 -12.30
N ASN A 53 11.80 -10.15 -12.57
CA ASN A 53 12.24 -8.84 -12.12
C ASN A 53 11.48 -8.34 -10.88
N MET A 54 10.67 -9.21 -10.26
CA MET A 54 9.90 -8.94 -9.04
C MET A 54 9.99 -10.16 -8.10
N PRO A 55 10.32 -9.96 -6.80
CA PRO A 55 10.26 -11.02 -5.81
C PRO A 55 8.85 -11.62 -5.73
N ILE A 56 8.74 -12.94 -5.80
CA ILE A 56 7.49 -13.68 -5.58
C ILE A 56 7.76 -14.84 -4.61
N SER A 57 6.97 -14.98 -3.56
CA SER A 57 7.04 -16.09 -2.60
C SER A 57 5.71 -16.29 -1.88
N LEU A 58 5.49 -17.49 -1.33
CA LEU A 58 4.37 -17.77 -0.44
C LEU A 58 4.59 -17.26 0.99
N TYR A 59 5.76 -16.68 1.29
CA TYR A 59 6.11 -16.14 2.60
C TYR A 59 5.92 -17.16 3.74
N LYS A 60 6.33 -18.42 3.45
CA LYS A 60 6.34 -19.54 4.40
C LYS A 60 7.47 -19.41 5.43
N TYR A 61 8.61 -18.88 5.00
CA TYR A 61 9.83 -18.82 5.80
C TYR A 61 10.19 -17.37 6.17
N PRO A 62 10.23 -17.00 7.45
CA PRO A 62 10.65 -15.67 7.87
C PRO A 62 12.17 -15.50 7.72
N PRO A 63 12.67 -14.26 7.63
CA PRO A 63 14.10 -14.00 7.73
C PRO A 63 14.57 -14.29 9.16
N ILE A 64 15.32 -15.38 9.36
CA ILE A 64 15.69 -15.87 10.70
C ILE A 64 16.94 -15.17 11.26
N PHE A 65 17.88 -14.76 10.38
CA PHE A 65 19.15 -14.18 10.81
C PHE A 65 19.34 -12.79 10.22
N GLY A 66 20.06 -11.95 10.96
CA GLY A 66 20.46 -10.62 10.50
C GLY A 66 19.97 -9.49 11.38
N TYR A 67 20.27 -8.28 10.95
CA TYR A 67 19.86 -7.05 11.62
C TYR A 67 19.52 -5.99 10.58
N CYS A 68 18.61 -5.11 10.97
CA CYS A 68 18.11 -3.99 10.17
C CYS A 68 18.07 -2.78 11.10
N SER A 69 18.42 -1.60 10.60
CA SER A 69 18.32 -0.38 11.40
C SER A 69 16.84 -0.07 11.70
N LEU A 70 16.55 0.63 12.79
CA LEU A 70 15.18 1.05 13.10
C LEU A 70 14.60 1.95 12.00
N SER A 71 15.43 2.79 11.38
CA SER A 71 15.03 3.63 10.25
C SER A 71 14.61 2.79 9.05
N ASP A 72 15.41 1.79 8.68
CA ASP A 72 15.11 0.91 7.57
C ASP A 72 13.85 0.06 7.87
N PHE A 73 13.71 -0.44 9.09
CA PHE A 73 12.50 -1.16 9.52
C PHE A 73 11.24 -0.31 9.32
N GLN A 74 11.28 0.95 9.72
CA GLN A 74 10.16 1.88 9.58
C GLN A 74 9.91 2.22 8.10
N GLU A 75 10.95 2.54 7.35
CA GLU A 75 10.87 2.87 5.93
C GLU A 75 10.28 1.71 5.11
N ILE A 76 10.78 0.50 5.33
CA ILE A 76 10.36 -0.71 4.60
C ILE A 76 8.89 -1.04 4.90
N GLY A 77 8.49 -0.99 6.17
CA GLY A 77 7.09 -1.20 6.57
C GLY A 77 6.16 -0.14 5.96
N ALA A 78 6.57 1.14 6.00
CA ALA A 78 5.79 2.24 5.45
C ALA A 78 5.66 2.14 3.92
N LYS A 79 6.74 1.80 3.21
CA LYS A 79 6.73 1.61 1.75
C LYS A 79 5.81 0.47 1.32
N ARG A 80 5.85 -0.67 2.02
CA ARG A 80 4.94 -1.79 1.71
C ARG A 80 3.50 -1.39 1.96
N LEU A 81 3.22 -0.72 3.08
CA LEU A 81 1.87 -0.24 3.35
C LEU A 81 1.38 0.71 2.26
N ALA A 82 2.22 1.66 1.84
CA ALA A 82 1.89 2.59 0.76
C ALA A 82 1.64 1.87 -0.59
N LEU A 83 2.41 0.82 -0.90
CA LEU A 83 2.16 -0.02 -2.09
C LEU A 83 0.81 -0.74 -2.01
N LEU A 84 0.51 -1.37 -0.88
CA LEU A 84 -0.77 -2.07 -0.68
C LEU A 84 -1.97 -1.11 -0.73
N GLN A 85 -1.81 0.10 -0.18
CA GLN A 85 -2.82 1.17 -0.29
C GLN A 85 -3.00 1.64 -1.74
N PHE A 86 -1.91 1.80 -2.48
CA PHE A 86 -1.97 2.16 -3.90
C PHE A 86 -2.75 1.12 -4.71
N LEU A 87 -2.49 -0.18 -4.47
CA LEU A 87 -3.24 -1.27 -5.11
C LEU A 87 -4.74 -1.22 -4.77
N ASP A 88 -5.08 -0.82 -3.54
CA ASP A 88 -6.48 -0.64 -3.14
C ASP A 88 -7.14 0.50 -3.92
N THR A 89 -6.48 1.67 -4.01
CA THR A 89 -6.98 2.82 -4.79
C THR A 89 -7.17 2.49 -6.26
N CYS A 90 -6.24 1.74 -6.86
CA CYS A 90 -6.34 1.26 -8.23
C CYS A 90 -7.58 0.36 -8.46
N THR A 91 -8.10 -0.27 -7.42
CA THR A 91 -9.30 -1.12 -7.51
C THR A 91 -10.57 -0.29 -7.47
N ILE A 92 -10.62 0.70 -6.57
CA ILE A 92 -11.77 1.61 -6.40
C ILE A 92 -12.01 2.42 -7.69
N SER A 93 -10.95 2.99 -8.28
CA SER A 93 -11.05 3.72 -9.55
C SER A 93 -11.54 2.85 -10.71
N GLY A 94 -11.23 1.55 -10.71
CA GLY A 94 -11.67 0.63 -11.75
C GLY A 94 -13.13 0.19 -11.64
N GLU A 95 -13.72 0.24 -10.45
CA GLU A 95 -15.16 -0.03 -10.24
C GLU A 95 -16.00 1.21 -10.61
N GLU A 96 -15.57 2.41 -10.19
CA GLU A 96 -16.23 3.68 -10.50
C GLU A 96 -16.22 4.02 -12.01
N GLU A 97 -15.15 3.67 -12.73
CA GLU A 97 -15.05 3.92 -14.17
C GLU A 97 -15.78 2.86 -15.01
N LYS A 98 -15.85 1.59 -14.58
CA LYS A 98 -16.68 0.55 -15.24
C LYS A 98 -18.15 0.96 -15.29
N ASP A 99 -18.65 1.61 -14.24
CA ASP A 99 -20.01 2.17 -14.20
C ASP A 99 -20.21 3.34 -15.19
N THR A 100 -19.13 3.99 -15.59
CA THR A 100 -19.13 5.06 -16.61
C THR A 100 -19.07 4.46 -18.02
N TYR A 101 -18.22 3.46 -18.25
CA TYR A 101 -18.06 2.76 -19.54
C TYR A 101 -19.26 1.88 -19.92
N ASN A 102 -20.01 1.37 -18.95
CA ASN A 102 -21.25 0.62 -19.20
C ASN A 102 -22.35 1.46 -19.89
N ASN A 103 -22.24 2.79 -19.88
CA ASN A 103 -23.19 3.70 -20.54
C ASN A 103 -22.84 4.04 -22.00
N LEU A 104 -21.71 3.56 -22.55
CA LEU A 104 -21.32 3.79 -23.95
C LEU A 104 -21.75 2.59 -24.85
N LYS A 105 -22.31 2.86 -26.03
CA LYS A 105 -22.79 1.86 -27.00
C LYS A 105 -21.63 1.37 -27.89
N GLY A 106 -21.50 0.04 -28.05
CA GLY A 106 -20.56 -0.63 -28.98
C GLY A 106 -19.73 -1.73 -28.29
N LYS A 107 -19.65 -2.95 -28.85
CA LYS A 107 -19.01 -4.12 -28.22
C LYS A 107 -17.52 -4.26 -28.56
N MET A 108 -17.12 -3.94 -29.80
CA MET A 108 -15.72 -4.05 -30.27
C MET A 108 -14.79 -2.93 -29.75
N ASP A 109 -15.28 -1.69 -29.62
CA ASP A 109 -14.48 -0.59 -29.03
C ASP A 109 -14.26 -0.77 -27.52
N LYS A 110 -15.16 -1.49 -26.84
CA LYS A 110 -15.06 -1.74 -25.39
C LYS A 110 -13.87 -2.62 -25.03
N ASP A 111 -13.60 -3.67 -25.80
CA ASP A 111 -12.52 -4.60 -25.51
C ASP A 111 -11.15 -3.93 -25.72
N ALA A 112 -10.99 -3.13 -26.78
CA ALA A 112 -9.77 -2.38 -27.05
C ALA A 112 -9.50 -1.30 -25.98
N LEU A 113 -10.53 -0.54 -25.58
CA LEU A 113 -10.42 0.49 -24.54
C LEU A 113 -10.15 -0.11 -23.15
N THR A 114 -10.79 -1.24 -22.83
CA THR A 114 -10.58 -1.96 -21.57
C THR A 114 -9.16 -2.55 -21.48
N ASN A 115 -8.63 -3.07 -22.59
CA ASN A 115 -7.27 -3.58 -22.66
C ASN A 115 -6.23 -2.45 -22.47
N ASN A 116 -6.40 -1.33 -23.18
CA ASN A 116 -5.49 -0.18 -23.05
C ASN A 116 -5.53 0.44 -21.62
N TYR A 117 -6.70 0.48 -21.00
CA TYR A 117 -6.86 0.90 -19.61
C TYR A 117 -6.14 -0.03 -18.63
N ASN A 118 -6.35 -1.35 -18.76
CA ASN A 118 -5.68 -2.34 -17.93
C ASN A 118 -4.16 -2.31 -18.11
N ASP A 119 -3.67 -2.05 -19.32
CA ASP A 119 -2.24 -1.92 -19.61
C ASP A 119 -1.63 -0.68 -18.95
N ASN A 120 -2.32 0.46 -19.01
CA ASN A 120 -1.90 1.68 -18.32
C ASN A 120 -1.88 1.48 -16.80
N LYS A 121 -2.90 0.84 -16.24
CA LYS A 121 -2.96 0.49 -14.82
C LYS A 121 -1.82 -0.45 -14.41
N ASN A 122 -1.59 -1.51 -15.17
CA ASN A 122 -0.49 -2.46 -14.91
C ASN A 122 0.87 -1.77 -14.99
N LYS A 123 1.04 -0.82 -15.93
CA LYS A 123 2.25 0.02 -16.02
C LYS A 123 2.46 0.89 -14.79
N GLN A 124 1.40 1.51 -14.25
CA GLN A 124 1.47 2.28 -13.02
C GLN A 124 1.83 1.40 -11.80
N ILE A 125 1.24 0.20 -11.71
CA ILE A 125 1.55 -0.77 -10.64
C ILE A 125 3.02 -1.18 -10.72
N ARG A 126 3.54 -1.53 -11.91
CA ARG A 126 4.98 -1.82 -12.10
C ARG A 126 5.85 -0.67 -11.63
N GLN A 127 5.53 0.55 -12.07
CA GLN A 127 6.30 1.73 -11.71
C GLN A 127 6.35 1.94 -10.19
N LYS A 128 5.22 1.76 -9.50
CA LYS A 128 5.16 1.88 -8.03
C LYS A 128 5.93 0.77 -7.30
N ILE A 129 5.90 -0.46 -7.81
CA ILE A 129 6.71 -1.56 -7.27
C ILE A 129 8.20 -1.21 -7.35
N PHE A 130 8.66 -0.64 -8.47
CA PHE A 130 10.06 -0.23 -8.64
C PHE A 130 10.42 0.99 -7.81
N GLU A 131 9.55 2.01 -7.75
CA GLU A 131 9.73 3.21 -6.92
C GLU A 131 9.93 2.87 -5.44
N TYR A 132 9.14 1.91 -4.95
CA TYR A 132 9.23 1.44 -3.56
C TYR A 132 10.27 0.34 -3.34
N LYS A 133 11.10 0.01 -4.35
CA LYS A 133 12.18 -0.99 -4.27
C LYS A 133 11.69 -2.41 -3.92
N PHE A 134 10.50 -2.78 -4.37
CA PHE A 134 9.95 -4.14 -4.26
C PHE A 134 10.05 -4.93 -5.59
N GLY A 135 10.93 -4.48 -6.49
CA GLY A 135 11.22 -5.07 -7.79
C GLY A 135 12.31 -4.28 -8.49
N ILE A 136 12.77 -4.77 -9.64
CA ILE A 136 13.82 -4.18 -10.46
C ILE A 136 13.38 -3.99 -11.89
N GLN A 137 13.89 -2.93 -12.54
CA GLN A 137 13.53 -2.65 -13.93
C GLN A 137 14.22 -3.60 -14.91
N SER A 138 15.49 -3.93 -14.65
CA SER A 138 16.31 -4.78 -15.51
C SER A 138 17.30 -5.59 -14.69
N MET A 139 17.24 -6.92 -14.80
CA MET A 139 18.16 -7.85 -14.12
C MET A 139 19.63 -7.58 -14.43
N LYS A 140 19.95 -7.04 -15.62
CA LYS A 140 21.33 -6.78 -16.07
C LYS A 140 22.02 -5.68 -15.25
N ASN A 141 21.26 -4.83 -14.59
CA ASN A 141 21.78 -3.65 -13.89
C ASN A 141 22.03 -3.92 -12.40
N TYR A 142 21.77 -5.14 -11.93
CA TYR A 142 21.87 -5.49 -10.52
C TYR A 142 22.80 -6.69 -10.36
N SER A 143 23.65 -6.62 -9.34
CA SER A 143 24.41 -7.77 -8.87
C SER A 143 23.50 -8.76 -8.13
N LYS A 144 23.98 -10.00 -7.95
CA LYS A 144 23.30 -11.03 -7.15
C LYS A 144 22.98 -10.54 -5.74
N GLU A 145 23.91 -9.83 -5.11
CA GLU A 145 23.76 -9.29 -3.76
C GLU A 145 22.69 -8.19 -3.68
N GLU A 146 22.63 -7.28 -4.66
CA GLU A 146 21.58 -6.27 -4.72
C GLU A 146 20.19 -6.87 -4.94
N MET A 147 20.09 -7.91 -5.77
CA MET A 147 18.86 -8.67 -5.98
C MET A 147 18.40 -9.36 -4.68
N GLU A 148 19.32 -10.02 -3.97
CA GLU A 148 19.03 -10.62 -2.67
C GLU A 148 18.52 -9.57 -1.67
N ASN A 149 19.13 -8.38 -1.60
CA ASN A 149 18.67 -7.30 -0.72
C ASN A 149 17.23 -6.83 -1.02
N ILE A 150 16.83 -6.81 -2.29
CA ILE A 150 15.46 -6.45 -2.70
C ILE A 150 14.46 -7.52 -2.27
N ILE A 151 14.83 -8.80 -2.39
CA ILE A 151 14.00 -9.91 -1.89
C ILE A 151 13.86 -9.84 -0.38
N MET A 152 14.97 -9.57 0.33
CA MET A 152 14.96 -9.43 1.78
C MET A 152 14.08 -8.26 2.23
N THR A 153 14.14 -7.15 1.50
CA THR A 153 13.28 -5.98 1.74
C THR A 153 11.80 -6.32 1.55
N ASP A 154 11.45 -7.02 0.47
CA ASP A 154 10.09 -7.49 0.20
C ASP A 154 9.58 -8.41 1.33
N LEU A 155 10.37 -9.42 1.68
CA LEU A 155 10.06 -10.40 2.72
C LEU A 155 9.88 -9.73 4.09
N LEU A 156 10.85 -8.91 4.50
CA LEU A 156 10.82 -8.22 5.79
C LEU A 156 9.58 -7.32 5.87
N SER A 157 9.28 -6.57 4.81
CA SER A 157 8.12 -5.68 4.77
C SER A 157 6.80 -6.41 5.00
N HIS A 158 6.64 -7.60 4.42
CA HIS A 158 5.47 -8.44 4.59
C HIS A 158 5.32 -8.88 6.06
N TYR A 159 6.39 -9.32 6.70
CA TYR A 159 6.36 -9.73 8.11
C TYR A 159 6.16 -8.56 9.09
N ILE A 160 6.71 -7.38 8.80
CA ILE A 160 6.45 -6.16 9.58
C ILE A 160 4.95 -5.86 9.59
N LEU A 161 4.30 -5.87 8.42
CA LEU A 161 2.88 -5.63 8.33
C LEU A 161 2.04 -6.74 8.96
N ARG A 162 2.44 -8.02 8.88
CA ARG A 162 1.74 -9.08 9.64
C ARG A 162 1.72 -8.80 11.13
N ILE A 163 2.84 -8.40 11.72
CA ILE A 163 2.91 -8.06 13.15
C ILE A 163 2.02 -6.85 13.47
N ALA A 164 2.06 -5.81 12.63
CA ALA A 164 1.25 -4.60 12.83
C ALA A 164 -0.26 -4.89 12.72
N PHE A 165 -0.69 -5.71 11.77
CA PHE A 165 -2.09 -5.99 11.47
C PHE A 165 -2.66 -7.18 12.27
N ALA A 166 -1.85 -7.84 13.11
CA ALA A 166 -2.22 -9.08 13.79
C ALA A 166 -3.38 -8.96 14.79
N LYS A 167 -3.68 -7.79 15.37
CA LYS A 167 -4.70 -7.70 16.44
C LYS A 167 -6.14 -7.55 15.95
N ASP A 168 -6.33 -6.90 14.81
CA ASP A 168 -7.65 -6.44 14.36
C ASP A 168 -8.11 -7.26 13.16
N LYS A 169 -9.21 -8.00 13.31
CA LYS A 169 -9.72 -8.94 12.30
C LYS A 169 -10.12 -8.26 10.99
N GLU A 170 -10.68 -7.05 11.04
CA GLU A 170 -11.04 -6.31 9.83
C GLU A 170 -9.77 -5.86 9.09
N LYS A 171 -8.78 -5.38 9.84
CA LYS A 171 -7.49 -5.00 9.26
C LYS A 171 -6.71 -6.21 8.72
N GLN A 172 -6.76 -7.36 9.39
CA GLN A 172 -6.21 -8.63 8.88
C GLN A 172 -6.84 -8.98 7.51
N GLN A 173 -8.16 -8.86 7.38
CA GLN A 173 -8.86 -9.15 6.12
C GLN A 173 -8.43 -8.20 5.01
N TRP A 174 -8.29 -6.91 5.30
CA TRP A 174 -7.77 -5.97 4.30
C TRP A 174 -6.33 -6.30 3.90
N PHE A 175 -5.44 -6.52 4.86
CA PHE A 175 -4.05 -6.85 4.58
C PHE A 175 -3.98 -8.09 3.68
N LEU A 176 -4.71 -9.14 4.03
CA LEU A 176 -4.83 -10.35 3.21
C LEU A 176 -5.34 -10.03 1.80
N LYS A 177 -6.39 -9.21 1.68
CA LYS A 177 -6.96 -8.81 0.38
C LYS A 177 -5.93 -8.10 -0.49
N GLN A 178 -5.17 -7.14 0.05
CA GLN A 178 -4.19 -6.40 -0.75
C GLN A 178 -2.93 -7.20 -1.06
N GLU A 179 -2.45 -8.01 -0.13
CA GLU A 179 -1.34 -8.94 -0.37
C GLU A 179 -1.71 -9.95 -1.47
N LEU A 180 -2.95 -10.47 -1.46
CA LEU A 180 -3.45 -11.30 -2.55
C LEU A 180 -3.44 -10.57 -3.90
N LYS A 181 -3.84 -9.29 -3.95
CA LYS A 181 -3.77 -8.51 -5.21
C LYS A 181 -2.34 -8.36 -5.70
N LEU A 182 -1.40 -8.06 -4.80
CA LEU A 182 0.02 -7.93 -5.17
C LEU A 182 0.60 -9.27 -5.64
N PHE A 183 0.26 -10.36 -4.95
CA PHE A 183 0.67 -11.71 -5.33
C PHE A 183 0.10 -12.10 -6.70
N ILE A 184 -1.20 -11.88 -6.94
CA ILE A 184 -1.85 -12.13 -8.23
C ILE A 184 -1.19 -11.32 -9.35
N PHE A 185 -0.89 -10.04 -9.09
CA PHE A 185 -0.20 -9.19 -10.06
C PHE A 185 1.16 -9.80 -10.47
N ARG A 186 2.00 -10.15 -9.49
CA ARG A 186 3.30 -10.79 -9.72
C ARG A 186 3.16 -12.15 -10.41
N LEU A 187 2.15 -12.92 -10.03
CA LEU A 187 1.84 -14.23 -10.60
C LEU A 187 1.45 -14.12 -12.09
N ASN A 188 0.70 -13.09 -12.46
CA ASN A 188 0.33 -12.87 -13.86
C ASN A 188 1.53 -12.45 -14.72
N GLU A 189 2.46 -11.67 -14.19
CA GLU A 189 3.72 -11.36 -14.89
C GLU A 189 4.58 -12.62 -15.04
N LEU A 190 4.56 -13.51 -14.03
CA LEU A 190 5.27 -14.79 -14.03
C LEU A 190 4.74 -15.79 -15.07
N LYS A 191 3.41 -15.83 -15.30
CA LYS A 191 2.77 -16.77 -16.25
C LYS A 191 3.36 -16.73 -17.65
N ASN A 192 3.83 -15.56 -18.09
CA ASN A 192 4.32 -15.33 -19.44
C ASN A 192 5.83 -15.61 -19.59
N ILE A 193 6.48 -16.10 -18.53
CA ILE A 193 7.94 -16.32 -18.50
C ILE A 193 8.22 -17.83 -18.52
N ASN A 194 9.09 -18.23 -19.45
CA ASN A 194 9.66 -19.58 -19.53
C ASN A 194 11.02 -19.59 -18.82
N VAL A 195 11.22 -20.52 -17.90
CA VAL A 195 12.45 -20.68 -17.11
C VAL A 195 13.22 -21.88 -17.65
N LEU A 196 14.54 -21.74 -17.86
CA LEU A 196 15.38 -22.87 -18.23
C LEU A 196 15.46 -23.86 -17.06
N ASN A 197 15.11 -25.13 -17.31
CA ASN A 197 15.14 -26.15 -16.28
C ASN A 197 16.60 -26.46 -15.86
N SER A 198 16.90 -26.32 -14.57
CA SER A 198 18.25 -26.56 -14.02
C SER A 198 18.66 -28.03 -14.07
N HIS A 199 17.71 -28.96 -14.14
CA HIS A 199 17.95 -30.40 -14.21
C HIS A 199 18.02 -30.94 -15.65
N ASN A 200 17.43 -30.23 -16.62
CA ASN A 200 17.44 -30.58 -18.04
C ASN A 200 17.58 -29.30 -18.88
N LEU A 201 18.82 -28.96 -19.28
CA LEU A 201 19.13 -27.72 -20.02
C LEU A 201 18.43 -27.60 -21.39
N GLY A 202 17.78 -28.66 -21.89
CA GLY A 202 17.01 -28.66 -23.13
C GLY A 202 15.51 -28.37 -22.98
N GLU A 203 14.97 -28.25 -21.76
CA GLU A 203 13.53 -28.04 -21.53
C GLU A 203 13.26 -26.72 -20.80
N SER A 204 12.31 -25.95 -21.31
CA SER A 204 11.78 -24.77 -20.62
C SER A 204 10.60 -25.18 -19.74
N GLU A 205 10.64 -24.79 -18.46
CA GLU A 205 9.54 -24.94 -17.52
C GLU A 205 8.73 -23.62 -17.44
N ARG A 206 7.40 -23.72 -17.49
CA ARG A 206 6.53 -22.54 -17.31
C ARG A 206 6.74 -21.94 -15.92
N GLY A 207 6.80 -20.61 -15.80
CA GLY A 207 7.12 -19.92 -14.55
C GLY A 207 6.29 -20.33 -13.32
N LEU A 208 5.02 -20.72 -13.52
CA LEU A 208 4.16 -21.22 -12.43
C LEU A 208 4.65 -22.56 -11.85
N ILE A 209 5.14 -23.46 -12.69
CA ILE A 209 5.63 -24.78 -12.26
C ILE A 209 6.95 -24.61 -11.52
N HIS A 210 7.82 -23.72 -12.01
CA HIS A 210 9.03 -23.33 -11.30
C HIS A 210 8.72 -22.81 -9.88
N LEU A 211 7.71 -21.95 -9.73
CA LEU A 211 7.27 -21.44 -8.43
C LEU A 211 6.72 -22.55 -7.51
N LEU A 212 5.95 -23.51 -8.05
CA LEU A 212 5.45 -24.66 -7.29
C LEU A 212 6.60 -25.49 -6.70
N ASN A 213 7.57 -25.85 -7.54
CA ASN A 213 8.73 -26.65 -7.14
C ASN A 213 9.56 -25.93 -6.07
N ARG A 214 9.84 -24.64 -6.26
CA ARG A 214 10.62 -23.83 -5.32
C ARG A 214 9.93 -23.68 -3.96
N GLU A 215 8.61 -23.58 -3.94
CA GLU A 215 7.81 -23.47 -2.71
C GLU A 215 7.54 -24.84 -2.06
N ASN A 216 8.20 -25.89 -2.55
CA ASN A 216 8.11 -27.29 -2.11
C ASN A 216 6.67 -27.82 -2.14
N LEU A 217 5.91 -27.41 -3.18
CA LEU A 217 4.57 -27.90 -3.48
C LEU A 217 4.68 -29.02 -4.53
N ASN A 218 5.12 -30.20 -4.08
CA ASN A 218 5.36 -31.34 -4.95
C ASN A 218 4.06 -32.11 -5.21
N TYR A 219 3.34 -31.72 -6.25
CA TYR A 219 2.15 -32.43 -6.72
C TYR A 219 2.53 -33.43 -7.82
N GLU A 220 2.06 -34.68 -7.69
CA GLU A 220 2.11 -35.63 -8.80
C GLU A 220 1.28 -35.13 -9.98
N PHE A 221 1.67 -35.46 -11.21
CA PHE A 221 0.91 -35.07 -12.40
C PHE A 221 0.86 -36.17 -13.47
N LEU A 222 -0.18 -36.11 -14.29
CA LEU A 222 -0.31 -36.84 -15.54
C LEU A 222 0.13 -35.91 -16.68
N SER A 223 0.97 -36.40 -17.58
CA SER A 223 1.38 -35.64 -18.77
C SER A 223 0.42 -35.90 -19.93
N LYS A 224 0.25 -34.91 -20.81
CA LYS A 224 -0.51 -35.08 -22.05
C LYS A 224 0.05 -36.28 -22.83
N PRO A 225 -0.78 -37.28 -23.16
CA PRO A 225 -0.33 -38.41 -23.96
C PRO A 225 0.17 -37.93 -25.32
N MET A 226 1.29 -38.48 -25.80
CA MET A 226 1.67 -38.29 -27.20
C MET A 226 0.63 -38.98 -28.09
N ILE A 227 0.24 -38.32 -29.18
CA ILE A 227 -0.71 -38.88 -30.15
C ILE A 227 -0.09 -40.17 -30.70
N SER A 228 -0.57 -41.32 -30.25
CA SER A 228 -0.14 -42.60 -30.80
C SER A 228 -0.76 -42.77 -32.18
N SER A 229 0.05 -43.17 -33.17
CA SER A 229 -0.40 -43.46 -34.55
C SER A 229 -1.50 -44.52 -34.64
N PHE A 230 -1.83 -45.18 -33.51
CA PHE A 230 -2.80 -46.26 -33.38
C PHE A 230 -4.10 -45.85 -32.66
N GLY A 231 -4.30 -44.58 -32.33
CA GLY A 231 -5.59 -44.07 -31.83
C GLY A 231 -6.02 -44.58 -30.44
N VAL A 232 -5.10 -45.18 -29.66
CA VAL A 232 -5.39 -45.61 -28.28
C VAL A 232 -5.50 -44.35 -27.42
N LYS A 233 -6.73 -44.04 -26.99
CA LYS A 233 -7.01 -42.94 -26.07
C LYS A 233 -6.60 -43.35 -24.66
N ASP A 234 -5.81 -42.51 -24.00
CA ASP A 234 -5.50 -42.68 -22.57
C ASP A 234 -6.77 -42.43 -21.76
N GLU A 235 -7.36 -43.50 -21.22
CA GLU A 235 -8.62 -43.47 -20.50
C GLU A 235 -8.57 -42.56 -19.25
N ALA A 236 -7.41 -42.51 -18.57
CA ALA A 236 -7.23 -41.66 -17.41
C ALA A 236 -7.17 -40.18 -17.81
N TRP A 237 -6.47 -39.85 -18.89
CA TRP A 237 -6.43 -38.48 -19.41
C TRP A 237 -7.82 -38.00 -19.84
N GLU A 238 -8.55 -38.82 -20.61
CA GLU A 238 -9.90 -38.49 -21.09
C GLU A 238 -10.89 -38.32 -19.94
N LYS A 239 -10.83 -39.19 -18.92
CA LYS A 239 -11.66 -39.11 -17.71
C LYS A 239 -11.54 -37.74 -17.03
N TYR A 240 -10.34 -37.15 -17.01
CA TYR A 240 -10.08 -35.91 -16.27
C TYR A 240 -10.04 -34.63 -17.11
N THR A 241 -10.07 -34.72 -18.44
CA THR A 241 -9.93 -33.54 -19.32
C THR A 241 -11.05 -33.37 -20.35
N SER A 242 -11.83 -34.40 -20.66
CA SER A 242 -12.81 -34.39 -21.77
C SER A 242 -13.88 -33.31 -21.65
N PHE A 243 -14.28 -32.95 -20.43
CA PHE A 243 -15.28 -31.92 -20.13
C PHE A 243 -14.72 -30.49 -20.12
N ILE A 244 -13.40 -30.31 -20.27
CA ILE A 244 -12.73 -29.02 -20.13
C ILE A 244 -12.70 -28.29 -21.48
N PRO A 245 -13.23 -27.05 -21.56
CA PRO A 245 -13.10 -26.23 -22.76
C PRO A 245 -11.62 -25.98 -23.09
N ASN A 246 -11.26 -25.99 -24.38
CA ASN A 246 -9.88 -25.78 -24.85
C ASN A 246 -8.85 -26.78 -24.28
N ARG A 247 -9.24 -28.05 -24.06
CA ARG A 247 -8.36 -29.10 -23.53
C ARG A 247 -7.02 -29.26 -24.26
N ASP A 248 -6.93 -28.80 -25.50
CA ASP A 248 -5.70 -28.87 -26.30
C ASP A 248 -4.54 -28.08 -25.71
N THR A 249 -4.83 -27.02 -24.92
CA THR A 249 -3.82 -26.20 -24.25
C THR A 249 -3.26 -26.83 -22.98
N ILE A 250 -3.88 -27.92 -22.49
CA ILE A 250 -3.48 -28.61 -21.26
C ILE A 250 -2.28 -29.49 -21.55
N GLU A 251 -1.17 -29.26 -20.86
CA GLU A 251 0.02 -30.13 -20.97
C GLU A 251 0.13 -31.12 -19.80
N LYS A 252 -0.36 -30.73 -18.61
CA LYS A 252 -0.27 -31.52 -17.39
C LYS A 252 -1.56 -31.43 -16.59
N VAL A 253 -1.92 -32.52 -15.90
CA VAL A 253 -3.02 -32.58 -14.93
C VAL A 253 -2.45 -33.01 -13.58
N PHE A 254 -2.49 -32.11 -12.61
CA PHE A 254 -1.93 -32.29 -11.28
C PHE A 254 -2.92 -32.95 -10.32
N LYS A 255 -2.42 -33.86 -9.49
CA LYS A 255 -3.16 -34.47 -8.39
C LYS A 255 -3.01 -33.59 -7.15
N ILE A 256 -4.08 -32.89 -6.80
CA ILE A 256 -4.08 -31.91 -5.71
C ILE A 256 -5.12 -32.33 -4.67
N PRO A 257 -4.85 -32.22 -3.35
CA PRO A 257 -5.86 -32.50 -2.33
C PRO A 257 -7.15 -31.71 -2.59
N PHE A 258 -8.30 -32.37 -2.56
CA PHE A 258 -9.59 -31.71 -2.77
C PHE A 258 -9.78 -30.53 -1.79
N PHE A 259 -9.49 -30.75 -0.52
CA PHE A 259 -9.60 -29.75 0.53
C PHE A 259 -8.30 -29.69 1.34
N PRO A 260 -7.78 -28.50 1.70
CA PRO A 260 -8.34 -27.17 1.40
C PRO A 260 -7.94 -26.60 0.03
N ASP A 261 -7.15 -27.31 -0.77
CA ASP A 261 -6.38 -26.73 -1.88
C ASP A 261 -7.19 -26.47 -3.15
N ALA A 262 -8.15 -27.34 -3.50
CA ALA A 262 -8.83 -27.32 -4.81
C ALA A 262 -10.37 -27.19 -4.74
N TYR A 263 -10.95 -27.05 -3.55
CA TYR A 263 -12.40 -27.14 -3.34
C TYR A 263 -13.23 -26.14 -4.19
N PHE A 264 -12.67 -24.97 -4.48
CA PHE A 264 -13.34 -23.93 -5.26
C PHE A 264 -13.41 -24.28 -6.76
N LEU A 265 -12.44 -25.02 -7.30
CA LEU A 265 -12.50 -25.52 -8.68
C LEU A 265 -13.57 -26.60 -8.81
N VAL A 266 -13.71 -27.44 -7.79
CA VAL A 266 -14.74 -28.47 -7.73
C VAL A 266 -16.13 -27.85 -7.63
N LYS A 267 -16.29 -26.83 -6.77
CA LYS A 267 -17.53 -26.05 -6.63
C LYS A 267 -17.96 -25.44 -7.98
N ASP A 268 -17.01 -24.97 -8.78
CA ASP A 268 -17.26 -24.38 -10.10
C ASP A 268 -17.38 -25.42 -11.23
N HIS A 269 -17.37 -26.73 -10.92
CA HIS A 269 -17.38 -27.83 -11.89
C HIS A 269 -16.23 -27.77 -12.92
N LYS A 270 -15.06 -27.23 -12.53
CA LYS A 270 -13.89 -27.07 -13.41
C LYS A 270 -12.95 -28.27 -13.40
N VAL A 271 -13.06 -29.14 -12.40
CA VAL A 271 -12.16 -30.30 -12.21
C VAL A 271 -12.94 -31.50 -11.66
N CYS A 272 -12.43 -32.70 -11.93
CA CYS A 272 -12.94 -33.94 -11.34
C CYS A 272 -12.26 -34.26 -10.00
N VAL A 273 -12.97 -35.00 -9.14
CA VAL A 273 -12.44 -35.53 -7.89
C VAL A 273 -12.56 -37.05 -7.90
N ASP A 274 -11.48 -37.73 -7.53
CA ASP A 274 -11.47 -39.18 -7.26
C ASP A 274 -10.69 -39.42 -5.97
N LYS A 275 -11.23 -40.22 -5.05
CA LYS A 275 -10.60 -40.55 -3.75
C LYS A 275 -10.02 -39.33 -2.99
N ALA A 276 -10.81 -38.26 -2.88
CA ALA A 276 -10.43 -36.98 -2.25
C ALA A 276 -9.24 -36.23 -2.90
N ILE A 277 -8.89 -36.60 -4.13
CA ILE A 277 -7.89 -35.92 -4.96
C ILE A 277 -8.61 -35.23 -6.12
N ALA A 278 -8.38 -33.93 -6.27
CA ALA A 278 -8.80 -33.16 -7.43
C ALA A 278 -7.75 -33.25 -8.55
N TYR A 279 -8.20 -33.46 -9.77
CA TYR A 279 -7.36 -33.53 -10.97
C TYR A 279 -7.38 -32.17 -11.67
N VAL A 280 -6.36 -31.37 -11.40
CA VAL A 280 -6.30 -29.95 -11.75
C VAL A 280 -5.37 -29.73 -12.96
N PRO A 281 -5.90 -29.32 -14.12
CA PRO A 281 -5.09 -28.89 -15.25
C PRO A 281 -4.08 -27.78 -14.92
N ASP A 282 -2.95 -27.78 -15.63
CA ASP A 282 -1.91 -26.77 -15.58
C ASP A 282 -2.43 -25.32 -15.76
N ILE A 283 -3.47 -25.13 -16.58
CA ILE A 283 -4.14 -23.83 -16.80
C ILE A 283 -4.78 -23.22 -15.55
N TYR A 284 -4.99 -24.00 -14.47
CA TYR A 284 -5.59 -23.55 -13.21
C TYR A 284 -4.59 -23.50 -12.03
N LEU A 285 -3.29 -23.74 -12.27
CA LEU A 285 -2.28 -23.71 -11.21
C LEU A 285 -2.14 -22.36 -10.52
N ASP A 286 -2.45 -21.28 -11.24
CA ASP A 286 -2.43 -19.93 -10.68
C ASP A 286 -3.42 -19.79 -9.52
N VAL A 287 -4.64 -20.31 -9.67
CA VAL A 287 -5.66 -20.23 -8.62
C VAL A 287 -5.30 -21.12 -7.42
N ILE A 288 -4.60 -22.24 -7.66
CA ILE A 288 -4.04 -23.07 -6.59
C ILE A 288 -2.98 -22.29 -5.81
N LEU A 289 -2.01 -21.67 -6.49
CA LEU A 289 -0.97 -20.86 -5.84
C LEU A 289 -1.55 -19.68 -5.04
N VAL A 290 -2.56 -19.00 -5.59
CA VAL A 290 -3.30 -17.94 -4.87
C VAL A 290 -3.99 -18.48 -3.63
N THR A 291 -4.54 -19.69 -3.69
CA THR A 291 -5.19 -20.33 -2.54
C THR A 291 -4.17 -20.74 -1.48
N GLN A 292 -3.04 -21.32 -1.87
CA GLN A 292 -1.93 -21.65 -0.96
C GLN A 292 -1.39 -20.41 -0.26
N PHE A 293 -1.22 -19.30 -0.99
CA PHE A 293 -0.82 -18.01 -0.44
C PHE A 293 -1.82 -17.51 0.62
N LYS A 294 -3.12 -17.57 0.28
CA LYS A 294 -4.21 -17.17 1.19
C LYS A 294 -4.23 -18.01 2.47
N ILE A 295 -4.09 -19.32 2.36
CA ILE A 295 -4.05 -20.25 3.50
C ILE A 295 -2.84 -19.93 4.37
N THR A 296 -1.66 -19.79 3.78
CA THR A 296 -0.40 -19.49 4.49
C THR A 296 -0.52 -18.24 5.37
N ILE A 297 -1.06 -17.15 4.84
CA ILE A 297 -1.24 -15.90 5.62
C ILE A 297 -2.23 -16.13 6.77
N LYS A 298 -3.38 -16.75 6.50
CA LYS A 298 -4.43 -17.03 7.49
C LYS A 298 -3.93 -17.91 8.63
N GLU A 299 -3.23 -18.99 8.31
CA GLU A 299 -2.63 -19.88 9.29
C GLU A 299 -1.63 -19.14 10.17
N SER A 300 -0.88 -18.20 9.61
CA SER A 300 0.04 -17.43 10.42
C SER A 300 -0.63 -16.41 11.33
N PHE A 301 -1.74 -15.78 10.91
CA PHE A 301 -2.52 -14.96 11.84
C PHE A 301 -3.10 -15.82 12.96
N LYS A 302 -3.59 -17.02 12.64
CA LYS A 302 -4.02 -18.00 13.65
C LYS A 302 -2.88 -18.37 14.61
N TYR A 303 -1.66 -18.56 14.09
CA TYR A 303 -0.48 -18.84 14.90
C TYR A 303 -0.12 -17.65 15.81
N LEU A 304 -0.19 -16.42 15.30
CA LEU A 304 0.05 -15.20 16.10
C LEU A 304 -1.01 -15.03 17.20
N ASP A 305 -2.28 -15.29 16.90
CA ASP A 305 -3.38 -15.26 17.87
C ASP A 305 -3.17 -16.30 18.99
N GLN A 306 -2.74 -17.52 18.63
CA GLN A 306 -2.42 -18.58 19.60
C GLN A 306 -1.20 -18.24 20.49
N ASN A 307 -0.32 -17.36 20.02
CA ASN A 307 0.91 -16.95 20.69
C ASN A 307 0.87 -15.48 21.14
N GLU A 308 -0.30 -15.00 21.55
CA GLU A 308 -0.55 -13.58 21.87
C GLU A 308 0.47 -12.97 22.84
N LYS A 309 0.91 -13.71 23.87
CA LYS A 309 1.92 -13.22 24.84
C LYS A 309 3.23 -12.81 24.16
N LEU A 310 3.70 -13.60 23.19
CA LEU A 310 4.92 -13.29 22.44
C LEU A 310 4.71 -12.08 21.53
N LEU A 311 3.56 -12.01 20.86
CA LEU A 311 3.18 -10.87 20.02
C LEU A 311 3.12 -9.57 20.83
N LEU A 312 2.53 -9.61 22.03
CA LEU A 312 2.38 -8.44 22.89
C LEU A 312 3.74 -7.93 23.39
N ASN A 313 4.67 -8.84 23.73
CA ASN A 313 6.03 -8.46 24.11
C ASN A 313 6.75 -7.71 22.98
N VAL A 314 6.60 -8.17 21.73
CA VAL A 314 7.19 -7.51 20.56
C VAL A 314 6.51 -6.17 20.29
N GLN A 315 5.18 -6.10 20.35
CA GLN A 315 4.44 -4.86 20.11
C GLN A 315 4.61 -3.80 21.20
N ASN A 316 5.00 -4.21 22.42
CA ASN A 316 5.28 -3.30 23.52
C ASN A 316 6.75 -2.84 23.57
N ASP A 317 7.62 -3.35 22.69
CA ASP A 317 9.00 -2.89 22.58
C ASP A 317 9.02 -1.38 22.26
N SER A 318 9.65 -0.59 23.14
CA SER A 318 9.64 0.87 23.08
C SER A 318 10.20 1.45 21.79
N ARG A 319 11.00 0.68 21.04
CA ARG A 319 11.65 1.13 19.80
C ARG A 319 10.73 1.06 18.59
N ILE A 320 9.77 0.13 18.60
CA ILE A 320 8.93 -0.18 17.43
C ILE A 320 7.42 -0.08 17.71
N SER A 321 7.01 -0.03 18.98
CA SER A 321 5.61 -0.04 19.40
C SER A 321 4.79 1.09 18.78
N SER A 322 5.31 2.33 18.81
CA SER A 322 4.67 3.50 18.23
C SER A 322 4.41 3.32 16.73
N PHE A 323 5.43 2.87 16.00
CA PHE A 323 5.35 2.63 14.57
C PHE A 323 4.40 1.49 14.20
N LEU A 324 4.52 0.33 14.86
CA LEU A 324 3.65 -0.82 14.62
C LEU A 324 2.18 -0.50 14.94
N THR A 325 1.93 0.34 15.94
CA THR A 325 0.58 0.80 16.29
C THR A 325 0.05 1.83 15.29
N ALA A 326 0.94 2.65 14.71
CA ALA A 326 0.58 3.67 13.73
C ALA A 326 0.26 3.07 12.34
N LEU A 327 0.93 1.99 11.90
CA LEU A 327 0.73 1.41 10.57
C LEU A 327 -0.74 1.06 10.24
N PRO A 328 -1.47 0.30 11.07
CA PRO A 328 -2.86 -0.04 10.79
C PRO A 328 -3.82 1.16 11.00
N LYS A 329 -3.37 2.24 11.65
CA LYS A 329 -4.13 3.51 11.79
C LYS A 329 -3.91 4.43 10.61
N ALA A 330 -2.68 4.49 10.10
CA ALA A 330 -2.32 5.13 8.84
C ALA A 330 -3.05 4.47 7.65
N TYR A 331 -3.39 3.19 7.81
CA TYR A 331 -4.21 2.39 6.90
C TYR A 331 -5.68 2.84 6.81
N VAL A 332 -6.24 3.53 7.80
CA VAL A 332 -7.59 4.07 7.60
C VAL A 332 -7.47 5.27 6.67
N ALA A 333 -7.64 5.04 5.36
CA ALA A 333 -8.36 5.98 4.53
C ALA A 333 -9.72 6.15 5.22
N LYS A 334 -9.75 7.02 6.24
CA LYS A 334 -10.94 7.33 7.02
C LYS A 334 -11.99 7.69 5.98
N ASP A 335 -13.03 6.88 5.88
CA ASP A 335 -14.08 7.15 4.93
C ASP A 335 -14.86 8.36 5.44
N TYR A 336 -14.44 9.54 4.98
CA TYR A 336 -15.06 10.82 5.33
C TYR A 336 -16.37 11.06 4.59
N ARG A 337 -17.00 10.00 4.02
CA ARG A 337 -18.30 10.08 3.33
C ARG A 337 -19.36 10.65 4.25
N GLN A 338 -19.69 10.01 5.39
CA GLN A 338 -20.79 10.50 6.23
C GLN A 338 -20.76 10.19 7.75
N ASN A 339 -19.80 9.43 8.29
CA ASN A 339 -19.85 9.00 9.70
C ASN A 339 -18.52 9.11 10.46
N TYR A 340 -17.72 10.15 10.21
CA TYR A 340 -16.69 10.48 11.19
C TYR A 340 -17.35 11.24 12.34
N GLU A 341 -17.36 10.65 13.54
CA GLU A 341 -17.82 11.33 14.76
C GLU A 341 -16.90 12.53 15.02
N HIS A 342 -17.32 13.69 14.51
CA HIS A 342 -16.75 14.96 14.90
C HIS A 342 -17.33 15.31 16.27
N THR A 343 -16.47 15.42 17.27
CA THR A 343 -16.85 16.13 18.50
C THR A 343 -17.16 17.59 18.15
N GLN A 344 -17.93 18.29 19.00
CA GLN A 344 -18.20 19.72 18.80
C GLN A 344 -16.92 20.53 18.57
N GLU A 345 -15.78 20.12 19.15
CA GLU A 345 -14.52 20.86 19.04
C GLU A 345 -13.67 20.49 17.81
N THR A 346 -13.85 19.28 17.24
CA THR A 346 -13.13 18.84 16.04
C THR A 346 -13.90 19.14 14.76
N ARG A 347 -15.21 19.43 14.86
CA ARG A 347 -16.06 19.82 13.75
C ARG A 347 -15.71 21.21 13.21
N LEU A 348 -15.58 21.32 11.89
CA LEU A 348 -15.48 22.60 11.20
C LEU A 348 -16.88 23.21 11.05
N MET A 349 -17.04 24.46 11.47
CA MET A 349 -18.30 25.20 11.41
C MET A 349 -18.06 26.56 10.73
N PRO A 350 -19.08 27.17 10.10
CA PRO A 350 -18.93 28.49 9.48
C PRO A 350 -18.35 29.54 10.44
N GLN A 351 -18.74 29.49 11.72
CA GLN A 351 -18.33 30.44 12.75
C GLN A 351 -16.84 30.32 13.11
N ASN A 352 -16.25 29.12 13.05
CA ASN A 352 -14.85 28.91 13.41
C ASN A 352 -13.90 28.87 12.21
N LEU A 353 -14.42 28.80 10.98
CA LEU A 353 -13.66 28.65 9.74
C LEU A 353 -12.47 29.63 9.63
N TYR A 354 -12.71 30.93 9.84
CA TYR A 354 -11.69 31.98 9.74
C TYR A 354 -10.61 31.91 10.82
N ASN A 355 -10.93 31.31 11.96
CA ASN A 355 -9.98 31.15 13.06
C ASN A 355 -9.10 29.91 12.85
N VAL A 356 -9.67 28.84 12.29
CA VAL A 356 -8.99 27.54 12.21
C VAL A 356 -8.20 27.33 10.93
N TYR A 357 -8.53 28.00 9.81
CA TYR A 357 -7.89 27.68 8.52
C TYR A 357 -6.37 27.93 8.51
N LYS A 358 -5.88 28.94 9.25
CA LYS A 358 -4.44 29.22 9.32
C LYS A 358 -3.69 28.15 10.09
N GLN A 359 -4.32 27.60 11.12
CA GLN A 359 -3.69 26.69 12.08
C GLN A 359 -3.85 25.22 11.67
N SER A 360 -5.03 24.84 11.19
CA SER A 360 -5.42 23.44 11.06
C SER A 360 -5.65 22.96 9.63
N PHE A 361 -5.63 23.83 8.62
CA PHE A 361 -5.72 23.33 7.24
C PHE A 361 -4.33 22.87 6.77
N PRO A 362 -4.25 21.69 6.11
CA PRO A 362 -3.01 21.27 5.47
C PRO A 362 -2.60 22.27 4.38
N PRO A 363 -1.33 22.30 3.97
CA PRO A 363 -0.83 23.26 2.98
C PRO A 363 -1.66 23.34 1.68
N CYS A 364 -2.14 22.19 1.18
CA CYS A 364 -2.98 22.13 0.00
C CYS A 364 -4.31 22.89 0.18
N MET A 365 -5.00 22.69 1.31
CA MET A 365 -6.30 23.33 1.57
C MET A 365 -6.14 24.78 2.02
N ARG A 366 -5.11 25.09 2.84
CA ARG A 366 -4.82 26.46 3.28
C ARG A 366 -4.53 27.37 2.09
N ARG A 367 -3.75 26.90 1.10
CA ARG A 367 -3.47 27.65 -0.14
C ARG A 367 -4.75 27.94 -0.92
N ILE A 368 -5.59 26.93 -1.16
CA ILE A 368 -6.85 27.10 -1.89
C ILE A 368 -7.74 28.12 -1.18
N PHE A 369 -7.88 27.99 0.15
CA PHE A 369 -8.75 28.86 0.93
C PHE A 369 -8.23 30.31 1.00
N VAL A 370 -6.92 30.53 1.18
CA VAL A 370 -6.32 31.87 1.11
C VAL A 370 -6.59 32.53 -0.24
N ASN A 371 -6.41 31.79 -1.34
CA ASN A 371 -6.71 32.31 -2.66
C ASN A 371 -8.21 32.58 -2.84
N PHE A 372 -9.08 31.72 -2.30
CA PHE A 372 -10.53 31.92 -2.36
C PHE A 372 -10.95 33.20 -1.65
N LEU A 373 -10.36 33.49 -0.48
CA LEU A 373 -10.62 34.73 0.25
C LEU A 373 -10.21 35.97 -0.52
N LYS A 374 -9.13 35.89 -1.32
CA LYS A 374 -8.59 36.98 -2.12
C LYS A 374 -9.39 37.18 -3.42
N GLU A 375 -9.51 36.14 -4.22
CA GLU A 375 -10.08 36.19 -5.57
C GLU A 375 -11.62 36.11 -5.55
N LYS A 376 -12.22 35.73 -4.42
CA LYS A 376 -13.69 35.55 -4.25
C LYS A 376 -14.29 34.59 -5.28
N HIS A 377 -13.46 33.70 -5.82
CA HIS A 377 -13.79 32.73 -6.86
C HIS A 377 -12.86 31.51 -6.79
N LEU A 378 -13.33 30.35 -7.25
CA LEU A 378 -12.55 29.12 -7.37
C LEU A 378 -12.82 28.42 -8.70
N LYS A 379 -11.78 27.87 -9.31
CA LYS A 379 -11.89 27.01 -10.50
C LYS A 379 -12.32 25.58 -10.15
N HIS A 380 -12.74 24.80 -11.16
CA HIS A 380 -13.38 23.50 -11.00
C HIS A 380 -12.68 22.55 -10.02
N TRP A 381 -11.42 22.20 -10.25
CA TRP A 381 -10.70 21.24 -9.40
C TRP A 381 -10.44 21.77 -7.99
N ALA A 382 -10.24 23.07 -7.83
CA ALA A 382 -10.10 23.70 -6.51
C ALA A 382 -11.43 23.66 -5.72
N ARG A 383 -12.57 23.85 -6.40
CA ARG A 383 -13.91 23.66 -5.81
C ARG A 383 -14.11 22.22 -5.35
N GLN A 384 -13.83 21.25 -6.22
CA GLN A 384 -13.92 19.82 -5.89
C GLN A 384 -13.08 19.47 -4.65
N GLN A 385 -11.81 19.87 -4.64
CA GLN A 385 -10.88 19.59 -3.55
C GLN A 385 -11.31 20.22 -2.23
N LEU A 386 -11.66 21.51 -2.25
CA LEU A 386 -11.99 22.26 -1.04
C LEU A 386 -13.36 21.86 -0.49
N TRP A 387 -14.40 21.79 -1.33
CA TRP A 387 -15.78 21.57 -0.85
C TRP A 387 -15.96 20.19 -0.23
N LEU A 388 -15.34 19.16 -0.82
CA LEU A 388 -15.32 17.84 -0.23
C LEU A 388 -14.44 17.80 1.03
N PHE A 389 -13.33 18.52 1.09
CA PHE A 389 -12.56 18.66 2.33
C PHE A 389 -13.40 19.29 3.45
N LEU A 390 -14.15 20.36 3.18
CA LEU A 390 -15.03 21.03 4.15
C LEU A 390 -16.12 20.07 4.65
N LYS A 391 -16.72 19.28 3.75
CA LYS A 391 -17.64 18.18 4.10
C LYS A 391 -17.00 17.20 5.08
N GLY A 392 -15.83 16.66 4.73
CA GLY A 392 -15.09 15.71 5.57
C GLY A 392 -14.54 16.29 6.87
N ALA A 393 -14.54 17.62 7.01
CA ALA A 393 -14.17 18.32 8.24
C ALA A 393 -15.38 18.52 9.16
N GLY A 394 -16.58 18.13 8.71
CA GLY A 394 -17.81 18.10 9.49
C GLY A 394 -18.84 19.16 9.11
N MET A 395 -18.60 20.00 8.09
CA MET A 395 -19.62 20.93 7.61
C MET A 395 -20.81 20.18 7.02
N THR A 396 -22.01 20.58 7.39
CA THR A 396 -23.24 20.13 6.74
C THR A 396 -23.38 20.73 5.34
N LEU A 397 -24.29 20.17 4.55
CA LEU A 397 -24.64 20.68 3.23
C LEU A 397 -24.99 22.17 3.26
N GLU A 398 -25.89 22.58 4.15
CA GLU A 398 -26.36 23.97 4.21
C GLU A 398 -25.27 24.93 4.70
N GLU A 399 -24.45 24.52 5.67
CA GLU A 399 -23.31 25.33 6.12
C GLU A 399 -22.23 25.48 5.04
N ASN A 400 -21.99 24.44 4.25
CA ASN A 400 -21.02 24.48 3.16
C ASN A 400 -21.52 25.39 2.03
N ILE A 401 -22.81 25.30 1.65
CA ILE A 401 -23.44 26.24 0.72
C ILE A 401 -23.34 27.67 1.25
N HIS A 402 -23.73 27.91 2.51
CA HIS A 402 -23.70 29.23 3.12
C HIS A 402 -22.30 29.84 3.16
N SER A 403 -21.30 29.07 3.60
CA SER A 403 -19.90 29.53 3.71
C SER A 403 -19.30 29.87 2.35
N ASN A 404 -19.62 29.10 1.30
CA ASN A 404 -19.14 29.41 -0.04
C ASN A 404 -19.87 30.59 -0.66
N ARG A 405 -21.20 30.69 -0.46
CA ARG A 405 -22.01 31.81 -0.93
C ARG A 405 -21.54 33.15 -0.36
N SER A 406 -21.19 33.19 0.93
CA SER A 406 -20.73 34.41 1.60
C SER A 406 -19.35 34.89 1.15
N ILE A 407 -18.50 33.99 0.65
CA ILE A 407 -17.16 34.32 0.14
C ILE A 407 -17.20 34.61 -1.37
N TRP A 408 -18.15 34.05 -2.12
CA TRP A 408 -18.24 34.23 -3.56
C TRP A 408 -18.49 35.69 -3.95
N LEU A 409 -17.88 36.16 -5.03
CA LEU A 409 -17.96 37.56 -5.47
C LEU A 409 -19.43 38.02 -5.69
N GLN A 410 -20.27 37.14 -6.21
CA GLN A 410 -21.69 37.38 -6.44
C GLN A 410 -22.49 36.20 -5.89
N ALA A 411 -23.19 36.42 -4.79
CA ALA A 411 -23.96 35.39 -4.10
C ALA A 411 -25.05 34.76 -4.99
N ASP A 412 -25.73 35.56 -5.80
CA ASP A 412 -26.80 35.08 -6.69
C ASP A 412 -26.26 34.21 -7.83
N LYS A 413 -25.06 34.51 -8.31
CA LYS A 413 -24.38 33.71 -9.34
C LYS A 413 -23.94 32.36 -8.77
N PHE A 414 -23.44 32.34 -7.54
CA PHE A 414 -23.10 31.11 -6.83
C PHE A 414 -24.30 30.17 -6.71
N ASP A 415 -25.46 30.69 -6.29
CA ASP A 415 -26.64 29.86 -6.10
C ASP A 415 -27.09 29.20 -7.41
N LYS A 416 -27.04 29.94 -8.52
CA LYS A 416 -27.41 29.42 -9.84
C LYS A 416 -26.42 28.39 -10.37
N GLU A 417 -25.11 28.62 -10.21
CA GLU A 417 -24.09 27.81 -10.89
C GLU A 417 -23.54 26.66 -10.04
N HIS A 418 -23.57 26.78 -8.71
CA HIS A 418 -22.73 25.94 -7.83
C HIS A 418 -23.49 25.26 -6.70
N ARG A 419 -24.67 25.76 -6.31
CA ARG A 419 -25.50 25.13 -5.27
C ARG A 419 -25.81 23.67 -5.62
N TYR A 420 -26.18 23.40 -6.87
CA TYR A 420 -26.44 22.04 -7.36
C TYR A 420 -25.23 21.13 -7.20
N THR A 421 -24.02 21.60 -7.56
CA THR A 421 -22.78 20.81 -7.44
C THR A 421 -22.49 20.39 -6.00
N ILE A 422 -22.68 21.28 -5.02
CA ILE A 422 -22.47 20.92 -3.62
C ILE A 422 -23.53 19.89 -3.17
N ARG A 423 -24.80 20.06 -3.55
CA ARG A 423 -25.83 19.06 -3.24
C ARG A 423 -25.53 17.69 -3.83
N TYR A 424 -24.99 17.66 -5.05
CA TYR A 424 -24.50 16.44 -5.70
C TYR A 424 -23.37 15.77 -4.92
N MET A 425 -22.38 16.53 -4.42
CA MET A 425 -21.27 16.01 -3.59
C MET A 425 -21.73 15.35 -2.27
N TYR A 426 -22.85 15.79 -1.71
CA TYR A 426 -23.46 15.23 -0.50
C TYR A 426 -24.47 14.11 -0.78
N GLY A 427 -24.55 13.64 -2.03
CA GLY A 427 -25.48 12.58 -2.43
C GLY A 427 -26.96 13.00 -2.37
N LYS A 428 -27.27 14.30 -2.41
CA LYS A 428 -28.65 14.81 -2.39
C LYS A 428 -29.24 15.02 -3.79
N GLU A 429 -28.45 14.83 -4.84
CA GLU A 429 -28.85 14.96 -6.25
C GLU A 429 -28.30 13.79 -7.09
N GLY A 430 -28.84 13.58 -8.29
CA GLY A 430 -28.39 12.52 -9.21
C GLY A 430 -28.63 11.09 -8.68
N LYS A 431 -27.65 10.19 -8.85
CA LYS A 431 -27.71 8.78 -8.36
C LYS A 431 -27.67 8.65 -6.83
N LYS A 432 -27.66 9.77 -6.09
CA LYS A 432 -27.54 9.82 -4.63
C LYS A 432 -26.26 9.17 -4.09
N THR A 433 -25.20 9.16 -4.90
CA THR A 433 -23.87 8.69 -4.48
C THR A 433 -23.22 9.74 -3.58
N ASP A 434 -22.84 9.35 -2.37
CA ASP A 434 -22.19 10.23 -1.42
C ASP A 434 -20.67 10.27 -1.68
N PHE A 435 -20.16 11.41 -2.18
CA PHE A 435 -18.77 11.50 -2.64
C PHE A 435 -17.77 11.58 -1.48
N SER A 436 -16.71 10.78 -1.53
CA SER A 436 -15.61 10.85 -0.57
C SER A 436 -14.78 12.11 -0.79
N PRO A 437 -14.32 12.75 0.30
CA PRO A 437 -13.18 13.65 0.27
C PRO A 437 -11.94 12.98 -0.32
N TYR A 438 -11.16 13.75 -1.09
CA TYR A 438 -9.98 13.23 -1.75
C TYR A 438 -8.83 12.99 -0.78
N ASN A 439 -8.29 11.79 -0.81
CA ASN A 439 -7.06 11.45 -0.10
C ASN A 439 -5.81 12.08 -0.77
N CYS A 440 -4.69 12.08 -0.06
CA CYS A 440 -3.45 12.70 -0.57
C CYS A 440 -2.99 12.03 -1.87
N SER A 441 -3.07 10.69 -1.98
CA SER A 441 -2.68 9.97 -3.19
C SER A 441 -3.48 10.43 -4.41
N SER A 442 -4.80 10.61 -4.27
CA SER A 442 -5.69 11.07 -5.35
C SER A 442 -5.35 12.49 -5.77
N ILE A 443 -5.14 13.39 -4.82
CA ILE A 443 -4.74 14.79 -5.10
C ILE A 443 -3.37 14.85 -5.77
N ILE A 444 -2.44 13.97 -5.38
CA ILE A 444 -1.08 13.94 -5.92
C ILE A 444 -1.07 13.33 -7.32
N ASN A 445 -1.78 12.22 -7.54
CA ASN A 445 -1.59 11.38 -8.74
C ASN A 445 -2.68 11.54 -9.80
N ASN A 446 -3.92 11.85 -9.39
CA ASN A 446 -5.07 11.81 -10.30
C ASN A 446 -5.56 13.20 -10.71
N PHE A 447 -5.18 14.25 -9.98
CA PHE A 447 -5.56 15.61 -10.33
C PHE A 447 -4.74 16.12 -11.51
N PRO A 448 -5.34 16.91 -12.42
CA PRO A 448 -4.58 17.51 -13.50
C PRO A 448 -3.52 18.46 -12.96
N ILE A 449 -2.41 18.60 -13.68
CA ILE A 449 -1.34 19.52 -13.31
C ILE A 449 -1.91 20.95 -13.31
N PRO A 450 -1.81 21.72 -12.20
CA PRO A 450 -2.31 23.08 -12.13
C PRO A 450 -1.66 23.98 -13.20
N SER A 451 -2.50 24.67 -13.95
CA SER A 451 -2.13 25.69 -14.93
C SER A 451 -2.20 27.10 -14.32
N SER A 452 -1.95 28.15 -15.12
CA SER A 452 -2.01 29.53 -14.64
C SER A 452 -3.38 29.86 -14.00
N GLY A 453 -3.35 30.35 -12.76
CA GLY A 453 -4.55 30.65 -11.96
C GLY A 453 -5.24 29.43 -11.31
N ASP A 454 -4.71 28.21 -11.47
CA ASP A 454 -5.20 27.03 -10.75
C ASP A 454 -4.56 26.93 -9.35
N THR A 455 -5.39 26.60 -8.36
CA THR A 455 -4.95 26.53 -6.95
C THR A 455 -5.06 25.15 -6.32
N HIS A 456 -5.58 24.16 -7.06
CA HIS A 456 -5.70 22.77 -6.60
C HIS A 456 -4.34 22.05 -6.56
N GLY A 457 -4.38 20.79 -6.14
CA GLY A 457 -3.24 19.90 -6.08
C GLY A 457 -2.50 19.92 -4.75
N CYS A 458 -1.33 19.28 -4.74
CA CYS A 458 -0.44 19.21 -3.59
C CYS A 458 0.74 20.18 -3.80
N PRO A 459 0.93 21.21 -2.95
CA PRO A 459 2.00 22.18 -3.16
C PRO A 459 3.40 21.53 -3.12
N PHE A 460 3.58 20.45 -2.36
CA PHE A 460 4.85 19.72 -2.34
C PHE A 460 5.19 19.07 -3.68
N LYS A 461 4.18 18.66 -4.47
CA LYS A 461 4.37 18.11 -5.82
C LYS A 461 4.38 19.18 -6.91
N ASN A 462 3.43 20.11 -6.87
CA ASN A 462 3.15 20.97 -8.01
C ASN A 462 3.98 22.26 -8.06
N PHE A 463 4.53 22.72 -6.94
CA PHE A 463 5.39 23.91 -6.94
C PHE A 463 6.82 23.53 -7.25
N ASP A 464 7.60 24.43 -7.83
CA ASP A 464 9.06 24.31 -7.80
C ASP A 464 9.59 24.62 -6.38
N GLU A 465 10.91 24.60 -6.23
CA GLU A 465 11.54 24.84 -4.93
C GLU A 465 11.38 26.28 -4.44
N ALA A 466 11.52 27.27 -5.33
CA ALA A 466 11.46 28.68 -4.97
C ALA A 466 10.05 29.07 -4.50
N HIS A 467 9.02 28.70 -5.26
CA HIS A 467 7.63 28.95 -4.92
C HIS A 467 7.21 28.18 -3.67
N LEU A 468 7.69 26.95 -3.47
CA LEU A 468 7.42 26.22 -2.23
C LEU A 468 8.04 26.92 -1.02
N LYS A 469 9.31 27.33 -1.09
CA LYS A 469 9.96 28.08 0.00
C LYS A 469 9.19 29.35 0.34
N SER A 470 8.80 30.14 -0.67
CA SER A 470 7.99 31.35 -0.48
C SER A 470 6.65 31.05 0.21
N LEU A 471 5.95 29.98 -0.21
CA LEU A 471 4.70 29.55 0.42
C LEU A 471 4.90 29.15 1.89
N LEU A 472 5.98 28.42 2.20
CA LEU A 472 6.29 27.98 3.56
C LEU A 472 6.65 29.16 4.49
N PHE A 473 7.40 30.14 3.99
CA PHE A 473 7.64 31.39 4.70
C PHE A 473 6.35 32.15 4.95
N PHE A 474 5.48 32.28 3.94
CA PHE A 474 4.17 32.89 4.09
C PHE A 474 3.29 32.17 5.12
N PHE A 475 3.49 30.86 5.32
CA PHE A 475 2.80 30.09 6.34
C PHE A 475 3.38 30.24 7.75
N GLY A 476 4.53 30.92 7.89
CA GLY A 476 5.15 31.30 9.16
C GLY A 476 6.33 30.41 9.57
N LEU A 477 6.89 29.60 8.67
CA LEU A 477 8.06 28.76 8.99
C LEU A 477 9.35 29.56 8.88
N THR A 478 10.33 29.22 9.71
CA THR A 478 11.69 29.75 9.62
C THR A 478 12.52 29.01 8.57
N ASP A 479 13.63 29.60 8.13
CA ASP A 479 14.54 28.98 7.15
C ASP A 479 15.07 27.62 7.64
N GLY A 480 15.36 27.49 8.94
CA GLY A 480 15.78 26.22 9.55
C GLY A 480 14.72 25.13 9.45
N GLN A 481 13.45 25.46 9.71
CA GLN A 481 12.35 24.49 9.58
C GLN A 481 12.12 24.09 8.12
N ILE A 482 12.22 25.05 7.20
CA ILE A 482 12.08 24.81 5.75
C ILE A 482 13.18 23.88 5.25
N LYS A 483 14.44 24.07 5.70
CA LYS A 483 15.56 23.18 5.37
C LYS A 483 15.30 21.72 5.76
N ASN A 484 14.53 21.46 6.81
CA ASN A 484 14.17 20.10 7.20
C ASN A 484 13.10 19.46 6.30
N ILE A 485 12.30 20.27 5.59
CA ILE A 485 11.18 19.79 4.75
C ILE A 485 11.62 19.56 3.30
N MET A 486 12.50 20.43 2.78
CA MET A 486 12.92 20.41 1.36
C MET A 486 13.50 19.08 0.87
N PRO A 487 14.30 18.31 1.64
CA PRO A 487 14.83 17.03 1.18
C PRO A 487 13.75 16.03 0.75
N PHE A 488 12.64 15.97 1.49
CA PHE A 488 11.50 15.10 1.15
C PHE A 488 10.83 15.51 -0.17
N LYS A 489 10.75 16.82 -0.44
CA LYS A 489 10.26 17.32 -1.73
C LYS A 489 11.16 16.86 -2.87
N MET A 490 12.48 17.05 -2.72
CA MET A 490 13.48 16.72 -3.75
C MET A 490 13.52 15.21 -4.06
N ASN A 491 13.26 14.37 -3.05
CA ASN A 491 13.15 12.92 -3.20
C ASN A 491 11.78 12.43 -3.71
N ASN A 492 10.88 13.35 -4.08
CA ASN A 492 9.49 13.05 -4.48
C ASN A 492 8.63 12.40 -3.37
N GLU A 493 9.03 12.52 -2.11
CA GLU A 493 8.34 12.02 -0.92
C GLU A 493 7.32 13.06 -0.39
N TYR A 494 6.39 13.50 -1.26
CA TYR A 494 5.51 14.64 -0.99
C TYR A 494 4.63 14.50 0.25
N GLN A 495 4.16 13.28 0.52
CA GLN A 495 3.37 12.98 1.72
C GLN A 495 4.22 13.15 2.98
N MET A 496 5.48 12.72 2.94
CA MET A 496 6.42 12.88 4.05
C MET A 496 6.83 14.34 4.24
N ALA A 497 6.96 15.11 3.16
CA ALA A 497 7.15 16.56 3.25
C ALA A 497 5.97 17.23 4.01
N CYS A 498 4.74 16.78 3.79
CA CYS A 498 3.57 17.25 4.52
C CYS A 498 3.57 16.82 6.00
N VAL A 499 4.01 15.59 6.30
CA VAL A 499 4.20 15.12 7.69
C VAL A 499 5.25 15.97 8.40
N LYS A 500 6.39 16.23 7.74
CA LYS A 500 7.45 17.05 8.30
C LYS A 500 6.98 18.48 8.54
N PHE A 501 6.27 19.08 7.59
CA PHE A 501 5.61 20.37 7.78
C PHE A 501 4.68 20.39 9.01
N PHE A 502 3.87 19.34 9.19
CA PHE A 502 3.00 19.21 10.35
C PHE A 502 3.80 19.15 11.65
N MET A 503 4.87 18.36 11.71
CA MET A 503 5.72 18.25 12.90
C MET A 503 6.42 19.57 13.26
N GLU A 504 6.87 20.34 12.27
CA GLU A 504 7.47 21.66 12.50
C GLU A 504 6.45 22.69 13.02
N THR A 505 5.17 22.55 12.68
CA THR A 505 4.09 23.46 13.09
C THR A 505 3.32 23.00 14.33
N HIS A 506 3.42 21.71 14.68
CA HIS A 506 2.73 21.05 15.79
C HIS A 506 3.73 20.21 16.61
N PRO A 507 4.74 20.85 17.24
CA PRO A 507 5.80 20.13 17.95
C PRO A 507 5.22 19.27 19.07
N GLY A 508 5.61 18.00 19.11
CA GLY A 508 5.16 17.01 20.10
C GLY A 508 3.86 16.27 19.75
N SER A 509 3.24 16.52 18.60
CA SER A 509 2.11 15.71 18.12
C SER A 509 2.56 14.36 17.54
N SER A 510 1.70 13.34 17.61
CA SER A 510 1.94 12.02 16.99
C SER A 510 1.91 12.04 15.46
N ALA A 511 1.33 13.09 14.85
CA ALA A 511 1.11 13.21 13.42
C ALA A 511 0.32 12.03 12.80
N ASP A 512 -0.56 11.41 13.58
CA ASP A 512 -1.30 10.22 13.18
C ASP A 512 -2.16 10.45 11.92
N GLY A 513 -1.88 9.66 10.87
CA GLY A 513 -2.59 9.73 9.59
C GLY A 513 -2.31 10.99 8.75
N VAL A 514 -1.44 11.88 9.22
CA VAL A 514 -0.92 13.00 8.43
C VAL A 514 -0.16 12.46 7.22
N GLY A 515 -0.27 13.12 6.08
CA GLY A 515 0.33 12.66 4.82
C GLY A 515 -0.56 11.69 4.03
N ASN A 516 -1.56 11.05 4.64
CA ASN A 516 -2.46 10.12 3.95
C ASN A 516 -3.76 10.78 3.48
N HIS A 517 -4.31 11.71 4.26
CA HIS A 517 -5.54 12.41 3.92
C HIS A 517 -5.55 13.86 4.45
N PRO A 518 -6.03 14.87 3.69
CA PRO A 518 -6.15 16.24 4.18
C PRO A 518 -7.02 16.38 5.44
N ASN A 519 -8.17 15.70 5.50
CA ASN A 519 -9.00 15.66 6.71
C ASN A 519 -8.32 14.97 7.92
N SER A 520 -7.40 14.02 7.71
CA SER A 520 -6.61 13.46 8.82
C SER A 520 -5.68 14.50 9.41
N TYR A 521 -5.00 15.29 8.55
CA TYR A 521 -4.21 16.45 8.98
C TYR A 521 -5.06 17.40 9.82
N TYR A 522 -6.23 17.78 9.31
CA TYR A 522 -7.11 18.72 10.00
C TYR A 522 -7.50 18.24 11.39
N ILE A 523 -7.95 16.99 11.50
CA ILE A 523 -8.36 16.41 12.79
C ILE A 523 -7.19 16.36 13.77
N GLU A 524 -6.02 15.92 13.31
CA GLU A 524 -4.85 15.80 14.18
C GLU A 524 -4.36 17.16 14.68
N SER A 525 -4.40 18.18 13.81
CA SER A 525 -4.15 19.57 14.21
C SER A 525 -5.17 20.06 15.27
N ARG A 526 -6.47 19.80 15.05
CA ARG A 526 -7.51 20.20 16.01
C ARG A 526 -7.32 19.56 17.38
N LYS A 527 -6.92 18.29 17.42
CA LYS A 527 -6.58 17.58 18.67
C LYS A 527 -5.37 18.21 19.38
N TYR A 528 -4.31 18.52 18.64
CA TYR A 528 -3.12 19.18 19.18
C TYR A 528 -3.44 20.51 19.86
N TYR A 529 -4.22 21.38 19.20
CA TYR A 529 -4.59 22.66 19.80
C TYR A 529 -5.56 22.50 20.99
N LYS A 530 -6.39 21.45 21.00
CA LYS A 530 -7.21 21.11 22.17
C LYS A 530 -6.34 20.72 23.37
N SER A 531 -5.38 19.81 23.21
CA SER A 531 -4.49 19.39 24.30
C SER A 531 -3.64 20.55 24.83
N LYS A 532 -3.23 21.48 23.96
CA LYS A 532 -2.50 22.68 24.36
C LYS A 532 -3.37 23.64 25.17
N ALA A 533 -4.63 23.82 24.79
CA ALA A 533 -5.57 24.66 25.54
C ALA A 533 -5.85 24.11 26.94
N THR A 534 -6.05 22.78 27.07
CA THR A 534 -6.31 22.14 28.37
C THR A 534 -5.10 22.22 29.31
N ASN A 535 -3.88 22.03 28.79
CA ASN A 535 -2.65 22.10 29.59
C ASN A 535 -2.32 23.54 30.02
N GLY A 536 -2.61 24.53 29.17
CA GLY A 536 -2.44 25.95 29.51
C GLY A 536 -3.39 26.42 30.64
N THR A 537 -4.61 25.87 30.70
CA THR A 537 -5.55 26.17 31.80
C THR A 537 -5.14 25.55 33.15
N SER A 538 -4.48 24.38 33.15
CA SER A 538 -3.97 23.76 34.38
C SER A 538 -2.76 24.50 34.96
N GLU A 539 -1.87 25.04 34.12
CA GLU A 539 -0.71 25.83 34.58
C GLU A 539 -1.14 27.22 35.12
N ALA A 540 -2.14 27.85 34.51
CA ALA A 540 -2.71 29.11 35.00
C ALA A 540 -3.49 28.95 36.32
N GLY A 541 -4.11 27.79 36.56
CA GLY A 541 -4.75 27.45 37.83
C GLY A 541 -3.74 27.21 38.96
N ALA A 542 -2.62 26.55 38.66
CA ALA A 542 -1.54 26.30 39.63
C ALA A 542 -0.83 27.60 40.07
N GLN A 543 -0.64 28.56 39.16
CA GLN A 543 -0.03 29.86 39.49
C GLN A 543 -0.93 30.78 40.33
N LYS A 544 -2.26 30.64 40.24
CA LYS A 544 -3.19 31.36 41.13
C LYS A 544 -3.29 30.73 42.52
N ALA A 545 -3.19 29.41 42.63
CA ALA A 545 -3.19 28.71 43.91
C ALA A 545 -1.89 28.90 44.71
N SER A 546 -0.76 29.21 44.05
CA SER A 546 0.50 29.57 44.72
C SER A 546 0.61 31.05 45.13
N ALA A 547 -0.39 31.86 44.76
CA ALA A 547 -0.45 33.30 45.05
C ALA A 547 -1.66 33.69 45.92
N SER A 548 -2.33 32.70 46.52
CA SER A 548 -3.45 32.88 47.45
C SER A 548 -3.06 32.45 48.86
#